data_AF-D2VUW7-F1
#
_entry.id   AF-D2VUW7-F1
#
_cell.length_a   1.000
_cell.length_b   1.000
_cell.length_c   1.000
_cell.angle_alpha   90.00
_cell.angle_beta   90.00
_cell.angle_gamma   90.00
#
_symmetry.space_group_name_H-M   'P 1'
#
loop_
_entity.id
_entity.type
_entity.pdbx_description
1 polymer ?
#
loop_
_entity_poly.entity_id
_entity_poly.type
_entity_poly.pdbx_seq_one_letter_code
_entity_poly.pdbx_strand_id
1 'polypeptide(L)'
;MSQFVEILDNIYSLYPDYVKNFSFEYGKTPLSHWRYPFFSLIAYTIFIYLFQFIINLKYRKEERVFELKRFTYLHNLFLCILSLFMATGNLLESIRIYIRNGYSLESVFCDPQTSTTVGPLNFWTYIFYLSKHYELIDTVLMILKRRPLTFLHVYHHIVTLGLVYVALCDKMSLQWVAVVTNGYIHVIMYYYYSRAAIGINVTWKKYVTILQIGQFVLDLVVPQLYLYYLYVAEVKCSGSEEVLWLGQGVILSFLLLFLQFYVHTYRVERKKVH
;
A
#
# COMPACT_ATOMS: atom_id res chain seq x y z
N MET A 1 19.02 -18.94 17.66
CA MET A 1 18.90 -18.73 16.20
C MET A 1 18.10 -19.85 15.55
N SER A 2 18.46 -21.11 15.78
CA SER A 2 17.67 -22.30 15.37
C SER A 2 16.18 -22.21 15.73
N GLN A 3 15.86 -21.82 16.97
CA GLN A 3 14.48 -21.68 17.44
C GLN A 3 13.65 -20.63 16.67
N PHE A 4 14.27 -19.54 16.20
CA PHE A 4 13.56 -18.52 15.43
C PHE A 4 13.28 -18.99 13.99
N VAL A 5 14.23 -19.71 13.39
CA VAL A 5 14.02 -20.35 12.07
C VAL A 5 12.92 -21.40 12.15
N GLU A 6 12.90 -22.21 13.21
CA GLU A 6 11.85 -23.19 13.46
C GLU A 6 10.47 -22.53 13.59
N ILE A 7 10.37 -21.37 14.26
CA ILE A 7 9.12 -20.60 14.31
C ILE A 7 8.69 -20.16 12.90
N LEU A 8 9.60 -19.65 12.07
CA LEU A 8 9.30 -19.24 10.70
C LEU A 8 8.86 -20.43 9.84
N ASP A 9 9.48 -21.59 10.00
CA ASP A 9 9.09 -22.80 9.28
C ASP A 9 7.74 -23.34 9.76
N ASN A 10 7.46 -23.26 11.06
CA ASN A 10 6.15 -23.61 11.61
C ASN A 10 5.07 -22.70 11.04
N ILE A 11 5.30 -21.39 10.99
CA ILE A 11 4.39 -20.43 10.35
C ILE A 11 4.23 -20.77 8.85
N TYR A 12 5.32 -21.05 8.14
CA TYR A 12 5.27 -21.44 6.74
C TYR A 12 4.46 -22.73 6.52
N SER A 13 4.57 -23.69 7.45
CA SER A 13 3.85 -24.96 7.35
C SER A 13 2.34 -24.79 7.40
N LEU A 14 1.84 -23.75 8.10
CA LEU A 14 0.43 -23.38 8.18
C LEU A 14 -0.15 -22.88 6.85
N TYR A 15 0.69 -22.45 5.89
CA TYR A 15 0.18 -22.03 4.59
C TYR A 15 -0.42 -23.22 3.83
N PRO A 16 -1.61 -23.06 3.23
CA PRO A 16 -2.13 -24.02 2.27
C PRO A 16 -1.20 -24.18 1.07
N ASP A 17 -1.25 -25.33 0.40
CA ASP A 17 -0.38 -25.62 -0.75
C ASP A 17 -0.54 -24.64 -1.91
N TYR A 18 -1.73 -24.07 -2.09
CA TYR A 18 -1.95 -23.05 -3.11
C TYR A 18 -1.17 -21.76 -2.83
N VAL A 19 -0.93 -21.41 -1.56
CA VAL A 19 -0.15 -20.22 -1.16
C VAL A 19 1.33 -20.51 -1.31
N LYS A 20 1.77 -21.71 -0.90
CA LYS A 20 3.18 -22.15 -1.02
C LYS A 20 3.65 -22.19 -2.48
N ASN A 21 2.74 -22.55 -3.39
CA ASN A 21 3.00 -22.61 -4.84
C ASN A 21 2.44 -21.40 -5.61
N PHE A 22 2.04 -20.34 -4.91
CA PHE A 22 1.42 -19.19 -5.57
C PHE A 22 2.42 -18.47 -6.48
N SER A 23 1.97 -18.08 -7.67
CA SER A 23 2.67 -17.11 -8.50
C SER A 23 1.66 -16.22 -9.18
N PHE A 24 1.94 -14.92 -9.21
CA PHE A 24 1.16 -13.98 -10.00
C PHE A 24 1.43 -14.23 -11.49
N GLU A 25 0.40 -14.71 -12.19
CA GLU A 25 0.47 -15.03 -13.61
C GLU A 25 -0.49 -14.13 -14.40
N TYR A 26 0.09 -13.32 -15.28
CA TYR A 26 -0.67 -12.43 -16.16
C TYR A 26 -1.67 -13.20 -17.02
N GLY A 27 -2.93 -12.75 -16.99
CA GLY A 27 -4.04 -13.35 -17.73
C GLY A 27 -4.69 -14.57 -17.06
N LYS A 28 -4.06 -15.15 -16.02
CA LYS A 28 -4.61 -16.30 -15.28
C LYS A 28 -5.05 -15.94 -13.87
N THR A 29 -4.21 -15.23 -13.12
CA THR A 29 -4.55 -14.77 -11.77
C THR A 29 -5.70 -13.76 -11.87
N PRO A 30 -6.70 -13.76 -10.97
CA PRO A 30 -7.80 -12.79 -11.03
C PRO A 30 -7.29 -11.35 -11.08
N LEU A 31 -7.93 -10.51 -11.90
CA LEU A 31 -7.56 -9.09 -12.11
C LEU A 31 -6.12 -8.85 -12.59
N SER A 32 -5.43 -9.86 -13.14
CA SER A 32 -4.04 -9.72 -13.63
C SER A 32 -3.92 -9.18 -15.06
N HIS A 33 -4.98 -9.30 -15.87
CA HIS A 33 -4.99 -8.80 -17.24
C HIS A 33 -5.16 -7.27 -17.25
N TRP A 34 -4.35 -6.53 -18.01
CA TRP A 34 -4.27 -5.06 -17.98
C TRP A 34 -5.59 -4.32 -18.15
N ARG A 35 -6.52 -4.93 -18.90
CA ARG A 35 -7.89 -4.42 -19.08
C ARG A 35 -8.58 -4.15 -17.74
N TYR A 36 -8.39 -5.01 -16.74
CA TYR A 36 -9.04 -4.86 -15.44
C TYR A 36 -8.60 -3.59 -14.70
N PRO A 37 -7.31 -3.38 -14.37
CA PRO A 37 -6.86 -2.15 -13.71
C PRO A 37 -7.09 -0.91 -14.59
N PHE A 38 -6.93 -1.02 -15.90
CA PHE A 38 -7.16 0.11 -16.80
C PHE A 38 -8.62 0.58 -16.78
N PHE A 39 -9.57 -0.32 -17.04
CA PHE A 39 -10.99 0.03 -17.04
C PHE A 39 -11.50 0.31 -15.63
N SER A 40 -10.97 -0.33 -14.58
CA SER A 40 -11.36 -0.04 -13.20
C SER A 40 -10.95 1.37 -12.80
N LEU A 41 -9.75 1.85 -13.17
CA LEU A 41 -9.30 3.22 -12.90
C LEU A 41 -10.12 4.27 -13.64
N ILE A 42 -10.43 4.04 -14.92
CA ILE A 42 -11.29 4.94 -15.70
C ILE A 42 -12.70 4.98 -15.11
N ALA A 43 -13.30 3.81 -14.90
CA ALA A 43 -14.63 3.69 -14.33
C ALA A 43 -14.71 4.32 -12.94
N TYR A 44 -13.71 4.08 -12.08
CA TYR A 44 -13.59 4.68 -10.76
C TYR A 44 -13.54 6.20 -10.85
N THR A 45 -12.68 6.76 -11.71
CA THR A 45 -12.50 8.22 -11.85
C THR A 45 -13.80 8.89 -12.30
N ILE A 46 -14.46 8.33 -13.34
CA ILE A 46 -15.75 8.83 -13.82
C ILE A 46 -16.80 8.72 -12.72
N PHE A 47 -16.86 7.57 -12.05
CA PHE A 47 -17.82 7.31 -10.98
C PHE A 47 -17.67 8.30 -9.82
N ILE A 48 -16.46 8.55 -9.31
CA ILE A 48 -16.29 9.44 -8.13
C ILE A 48 -16.67 10.88 -8.45
N TYR A 49 -16.35 11.39 -9.64
CA TYR A 49 -16.68 12.77 -10.01
C TYR A 49 -18.17 12.93 -10.32
N LEU A 50 -18.79 11.98 -11.02
CA LEU A 50 -20.24 11.97 -11.24
C LEU A 50 -21.00 11.82 -9.91
N PHE A 51 -20.54 10.92 -9.05
CA PHE A 51 -21.18 10.70 -7.75
C PHE A 51 -21.07 11.93 -6.85
N GLN A 52 -19.90 12.57 -6.80
CA GLN A 52 -19.72 13.83 -6.09
C GLN A 52 -20.63 14.94 -6.66
N PHE A 53 -20.75 15.04 -7.98
CA PHE A 53 -21.63 16.00 -8.64
C PHE A 53 -23.10 15.77 -8.26
N ILE A 54 -23.61 14.53 -8.36
CA ILE A 54 -24.98 14.17 -7.99
C ILE A 54 -25.27 14.49 -6.53
N ILE A 55 -24.35 14.14 -5.62
CA ILE A 55 -24.50 14.43 -4.19
C ILE A 55 -24.51 15.94 -3.93
N ASN A 56 -23.75 16.72 -4.67
CA ASN A 56 -23.76 18.19 -4.59
C ASN A 56 -25.04 18.83 -5.14
N LEU A 57 -25.68 18.22 -6.14
CA LEU A 57 -26.96 18.69 -6.67
C LEU A 57 -28.14 18.38 -5.73
N LYS A 58 -28.13 17.18 -5.12
CA LYS A 58 -29.28 16.68 -4.35
C LYS A 58 -29.34 17.18 -2.91
N TYR A 59 -28.19 17.48 -2.31
CA TYR A 59 -28.10 17.82 -0.88
C TYR A 59 -27.41 19.17 -0.69
N ARG A 60 -27.79 19.92 0.37
CA ARG A 60 -27.08 21.14 0.76
C ARG A 60 -25.76 20.82 1.45
N LYS A 61 -24.77 21.72 1.37
CA LYS A 61 -23.42 21.48 1.93
C LYS A 61 -23.42 21.20 3.44
N GLU A 62 -24.38 21.76 4.18
CA GLU A 62 -24.51 21.56 5.64
C GLU A 62 -25.15 20.22 6.03
N GLU A 63 -25.84 19.55 5.11
CA GLU A 63 -26.52 18.29 5.39
C GLU A 63 -25.53 17.11 5.24
N ARG A 64 -25.26 16.44 6.37
CA ARG A 64 -24.62 15.11 6.33
C ARG A 64 -25.61 14.13 5.74
N VAL A 65 -25.26 13.54 4.60
CA VAL A 65 -26.19 12.71 3.83
C VAL A 65 -26.49 11.39 4.56
N PHE A 66 -25.46 10.74 5.11
CA PHE A 66 -25.63 9.47 5.85
C PHE A 66 -24.66 9.33 7.03
N GLU A 67 -25.18 8.95 8.20
CA GLU A 67 -24.36 8.57 9.35
C GLU A 67 -23.98 7.07 9.29
N LEU A 68 -23.10 6.72 8.35
CA LEU A 68 -22.60 5.34 8.18
C LEU A 68 -21.53 4.95 9.21
N LYS A 69 -21.76 5.25 10.49
CA LYS A 69 -20.78 5.04 11.58
C LYS A 69 -20.35 3.58 11.69
N ARG A 70 -21.32 2.66 11.81
CA ARG A 70 -21.06 1.20 11.92
C ARG A 70 -20.34 0.66 10.69
N PHE A 71 -20.81 1.01 9.49
CA PHE A 71 -20.17 0.54 8.25
C PHE A 71 -18.74 1.08 8.13
N THR A 72 -18.53 2.38 8.37
CA THR A 72 -17.19 2.98 8.35
C THR A 72 -16.26 2.30 9.35
N TYR A 73 -16.75 2.07 10.57
CA TYR A 73 -15.97 1.42 11.61
C TYR A 73 -15.53 0.02 11.17
N LEU A 74 -16.46 -0.82 10.69
CA LEU A 74 -16.18 -2.18 10.23
C LEU A 74 -15.25 -2.18 9.00
N HIS A 75 -15.45 -1.26 8.06
CA HIS A 75 -14.61 -1.10 6.88
C HIS A 75 -13.15 -0.77 7.27
N ASN A 76 -12.97 0.24 8.11
CA ASN A 76 -11.64 0.64 8.59
C ASN A 76 -11.00 -0.46 9.46
N LEU A 77 -11.78 -1.15 10.29
CA LEU A 77 -11.27 -2.26 11.09
C LEU A 77 -10.81 -3.42 10.21
N PHE A 78 -11.59 -3.76 9.18
CA PHE A 78 -11.20 -4.76 8.19
C PHE A 78 -9.90 -4.38 7.48
N LEU A 79 -9.78 -3.16 6.97
CA LEU A 79 -8.55 -2.67 6.32
C LEU A 79 -7.35 -2.64 7.27
N CYS A 80 -7.56 -2.31 8.55
CA CYS A 80 -6.54 -2.38 9.58
C CYS A 80 -6.03 -3.82 9.77
N ILE A 81 -6.93 -4.79 9.90
CA ILE A 81 -6.58 -6.20 10.09
C ILE A 81 -5.91 -6.76 8.83
N LEU A 82 -6.47 -6.49 7.65
CA LEU A 82 -5.92 -6.94 6.37
C LEU A 82 -4.50 -6.39 6.18
N SER A 83 -4.28 -5.10 6.45
CA SER A 83 -2.95 -4.47 6.37
C SER A 83 -1.94 -5.13 7.31
N LEU A 84 -2.37 -5.51 8.51
CA LEU A 84 -1.51 -6.21 9.46
C LEU A 84 -1.08 -7.58 8.94
N PHE A 85 -2.01 -8.37 8.39
CA PHE A 85 -1.71 -9.68 7.83
C PHE A 85 -0.79 -9.59 6.61
N MET A 86 -1.06 -8.68 5.67
CA MET A 86 -0.23 -8.49 4.47
C MET A 86 1.20 -8.04 4.81
N ALA A 87 1.34 -7.07 5.72
CA ALA A 87 2.64 -6.54 6.14
C ALA A 87 3.43 -7.58 6.92
N THR A 88 2.79 -8.24 7.89
CA THR A 88 3.46 -9.25 8.73
C THR A 88 3.80 -10.49 7.91
N GLY A 89 2.90 -10.93 7.02
CA GLY A 89 3.15 -12.03 6.09
C GLY A 89 4.36 -11.76 5.20
N ASN A 90 4.40 -10.59 4.52
CA ASN A 90 5.58 -10.22 3.72
C ASN A 90 6.86 -10.11 4.55
N LEU A 91 6.79 -9.49 5.74
CA LEU A 91 7.97 -9.32 6.59
C LEU A 91 8.53 -10.68 7.02
N LEU A 92 7.68 -11.58 7.53
CA LEU A 92 8.12 -12.90 7.99
C LEU A 92 8.71 -13.73 6.85
N GLU A 93 8.10 -13.71 5.66
CA GLU A 93 8.62 -14.43 4.50
C GLU A 93 9.91 -13.82 3.96
N SER A 94 10.04 -12.48 3.96
CA SER A 94 11.29 -11.82 3.57
C SER A 94 12.45 -12.20 4.49
N ILE A 95 12.19 -12.27 5.81
CA ILE A 95 13.17 -12.74 6.81
C ILE A 95 13.48 -14.22 6.61
N ARG A 96 12.48 -15.05 6.30
CA ARG A 96 12.69 -16.48 6.02
C ARG A 96 13.55 -16.69 4.78
N ILE A 97 13.30 -15.98 3.68
CA ILE A 97 14.12 -16.02 2.45
C ILE A 97 15.55 -15.57 2.76
N TYR A 98 15.72 -14.46 3.50
CA TYR A 98 17.03 -13.97 3.92
C TYR A 98 17.84 -15.04 4.67
N ILE A 99 17.24 -15.68 5.68
CA ILE A 99 17.91 -16.70 6.49
C ILE A 99 18.20 -17.96 5.68
N ARG A 100 17.24 -18.44 4.87
CA ARG A 100 17.37 -19.67 4.09
C ARG A 100 18.40 -19.57 2.98
N ASN A 101 18.66 -18.36 2.49
CA ASN A 101 19.73 -18.07 1.52
C ASN A 101 21.04 -17.65 2.21
N GLY A 102 21.28 -18.10 3.44
CA GLY A 102 22.56 -17.88 4.12
C GLY A 102 22.82 -16.44 4.52
N TYR A 103 21.78 -15.68 4.90
CA TYR A 103 21.85 -14.27 5.27
C TYR A 103 22.28 -13.35 4.12
N SER A 104 21.89 -13.70 2.89
CA SER A 104 22.19 -12.91 1.70
C SER A 104 21.13 -11.83 1.46
N LEU A 105 21.52 -10.55 1.55
CA LEU A 105 20.65 -9.42 1.20
C LEU A 105 20.30 -9.42 -0.30
N GLU A 106 21.18 -9.94 -1.15
CA GLU A 106 20.94 -10.11 -2.59
C GLU A 106 19.66 -10.93 -2.84
N SER A 107 19.43 -11.99 -2.06
CA SER A 107 18.27 -12.87 -2.21
C SER A 107 16.92 -12.19 -1.97
N VAL A 108 16.91 -11.06 -1.26
CA VAL A 108 15.69 -10.34 -0.85
C VAL A 108 15.54 -9.01 -1.60
N PHE A 109 16.65 -8.36 -1.94
CA PHE A 109 16.64 -7.07 -2.62
C PHE A 109 16.84 -7.16 -4.14
N CYS A 110 17.49 -8.20 -4.65
CA CYS A 110 17.74 -8.40 -6.08
C CYS A 110 17.01 -9.65 -6.62
N ASP A 111 16.93 -10.70 -5.80
CA ASP A 111 16.22 -11.95 -6.05
C ASP A 111 16.58 -12.65 -7.38
N PRO A 112 17.85 -13.05 -7.59
CA PRO A 112 18.28 -13.74 -8.80
C PRO A 112 17.62 -15.12 -8.97
N GLN A 113 17.15 -15.72 -7.88
CA GLN A 113 16.53 -17.06 -7.86
C GLN A 113 15.00 -17.03 -7.86
N THR A 114 14.38 -15.86 -8.07
CA THR A 114 12.91 -15.68 -8.13
C THR A 114 12.15 -16.06 -6.85
N SER A 115 12.83 -16.16 -5.71
CA SER A 115 12.29 -16.52 -4.39
C SER A 115 11.26 -15.52 -3.83
N THR A 116 11.38 -14.24 -4.17
CA THR A 116 10.41 -13.18 -3.79
C THR A 116 9.24 -13.09 -4.77
N THR A 117 9.39 -13.66 -5.97
CA THR A 117 8.36 -13.58 -7.02
C THR A 117 7.48 -14.84 -7.09
N VAL A 118 7.61 -15.73 -6.11
CA VAL A 118 6.79 -16.93 -5.96
C VAL A 118 6.46 -17.18 -4.49
N GLY A 119 5.55 -18.13 -4.25
CA GLY A 119 5.18 -18.59 -2.92
C GLY A 119 4.45 -17.54 -2.08
N PRO A 120 4.53 -17.67 -0.73
CA PRO A 120 3.71 -16.86 0.15
C PRO A 120 4.01 -15.35 0.12
N LEU A 121 5.26 -14.96 -0.18
CA LEU A 121 5.63 -13.54 -0.30
C LEU A 121 4.92 -12.89 -1.50
N ASN A 122 4.95 -13.54 -2.68
CA ASN A 122 4.18 -13.06 -3.84
C ASN A 122 2.67 -13.12 -3.57
N PHE A 123 2.18 -14.15 -2.87
CA PHE A 123 0.78 -14.21 -2.47
C PHE A 123 0.34 -12.98 -1.68
N TRP A 124 1.07 -12.62 -0.62
CA TRP A 124 0.72 -11.44 0.18
C TRP A 124 0.86 -10.13 -0.59
N THR A 125 1.83 -10.03 -1.51
CA THR A 125 1.97 -8.89 -2.44
C THR A 125 0.77 -8.80 -3.40
N TYR A 126 0.25 -9.94 -3.87
CA TYR A 126 -0.96 -9.99 -4.66
C TYR A 126 -2.21 -9.62 -3.84
N ILE A 127 -2.32 -10.06 -2.57
CA ILE A 127 -3.41 -9.61 -1.69
C ILE A 127 -3.33 -8.10 -1.45
N PHE A 128 -2.14 -7.51 -1.37
CA PHE A 128 -1.96 -6.05 -1.32
C PHE A 128 -2.46 -5.35 -2.59
N TYR A 129 -2.21 -5.92 -3.77
CA TYR A 129 -2.82 -5.41 -5.00
C TYR A 129 -4.35 -5.44 -4.98
N LEU A 130 -4.94 -6.53 -4.47
CA LEU A 130 -6.39 -6.61 -4.29
C LEU A 130 -6.90 -5.59 -3.26
N SER A 131 -6.13 -5.34 -2.19
CA SER A 131 -6.50 -4.33 -1.18
C SER A 131 -6.61 -2.94 -1.80
N LYS A 132 -5.78 -2.58 -2.78
CA LYS A 132 -5.87 -1.28 -3.46
C LYS A 132 -7.18 -1.06 -4.20
N HIS A 133 -7.78 -2.11 -4.75
CA HIS A 133 -9.13 -2.03 -5.30
C HIS A 133 -10.19 -1.80 -4.20
N TYR A 134 -10.04 -2.49 -3.07
CA TYR A 134 -10.96 -2.36 -1.94
C TYR A 134 -10.88 -0.97 -1.26
N GLU A 135 -9.67 -0.40 -1.16
CA GLU A 135 -9.40 0.94 -0.63
C GLU A 135 -10.13 2.04 -1.42
N LEU A 136 -10.56 1.80 -2.67
CA LEU A 136 -11.38 2.77 -3.44
C LEU A 136 -12.70 3.14 -2.74
N ILE A 137 -13.21 2.26 -1.87
CA ILE A 137 -14.40 2.50 -1.04
C ILE A 137 -14.20 3.69 -0.09
N ASP A 138 -12.96 4.00 0.34
CA ASP A 138 -12.66 5.16 1.18
C ASP A 138 -13.17 6.47 0.55
N THR A 139 -13.00 6.58 -0.76
CA THR A 139 -13.42 7.76 -1.54
C THR A 139 -14.94 7.90 -1.55
N VAL A 140 -15.65 6.77 -1.70
CA VAL A 140 -17.11 6.72 -1.64
C VAL A 140 -17.60 7.16 -0.25
N LEU A 141 -16.97 6.65 0.80
CA LEU A 141 -17.29 7.04 2.18
C LEU A 141 -17.00 8.51 2.46
N MET A 142 -15.94 9.09 1.87
CA MET A 142 -15.66 10.52 1.98
C MET A 142 -16.75 11.37 1.33
N ILE A 143 -17.18 11.02 0.10
CA ILE A 143 -18.25 11.72 -0.62
C ILE A 143 -19.55 11.68 0.19
N LEU A 144 -19.95 10.48 0.66
CA LEU A 144 -21.16 10.28 1.46
C LEU A 144 -21.16 11.08 2.77
N LYS A 145 -19.98 11.26 3.38
CA LYS A 145 -19.78 12.07 4.59
C LYS A 145 -19.57 13.55 4.31
N ARG A 146 -19.68 13.98 3.05
CA ARG A 146 -19.43 15.37 2.63
C ARG A 146 -18.04 15.88 2.99
N ARG A 147 -17.05 14.98 3.01
CA ARG A 147 -15.65 15.36 3.14
C ARG A 147 -15.11 15.76 1.76
N PRO A 148 -14.33 16.86 1.67
CA PRO A 148 -13.79 17.29 0.39
C PRO A 148 -12.83 16.22 -0.16
N LEU A 149 -12.99 15.88 -1.44
CA LEU A 149 -12.01 15.07 -2.15
C LEU A 149 -10.81 15.96 -2.46
N THR A 150 -9.68 15.68 -1.81
CA THR A 150 -8.44 16.39 -2.10
C THR A 150 -7.78 15.78 -3.34
N PHE A 151 -7.03 16.59 -4.08
CA PHE A 151 -6.20 16.10 -5.18
C PHE A 151 -5.28 14.97 -4.73
N LEU A 152 -4.62 15.15 -3.58
CA LEU A 152 -3.72 14.15 -2.99
C LEU A 152 -4.40 12.79 -2.80
N HIS A 153 -5.64 12.78 -2.30
CA HIS A 153 -6.39 11.54 -2.07
C HIS A 153 -6.66 10.78 -3.37
N VAL A 154 -7.25 11.47 -4.35
CA VAL A 154 -7.63 10.85 -5.63
C VAL A 154 -6.38 10.42 -6.42
N TYR A 155 -5.36 11.28 -6.47
CA TYR A 155 -4.07 10.99 -7.10
C TYR A 155 -3.42 9.75 -6.48
N HIS A 156 -3.37 9.68 -5.15
CA HIS A 156 -2.80 8.53 -4.44
C HIS A 156 -3.52 7.21 -4.78
N HIS A 157 -4.84 7.15 -4.70
CA HIS A 157 -5.57 5.90 -4.97
C HIS A 157 -5.43 5.42 -6.42
N ILE A 158 -5.44 6.33 -7.40
CA ILE A 158 -5.26 5.99 -8.82
C ILE A 158 -3.85 5.47 -9.07
N VAL A 159 -2.84 6.22 -8.62
CA VAL A 159 -1.45 5.93 -8.94
C VAL A 159 -0.92 4.73 -8.18
N THR A 160 -1.31 4.55 -6.91
CA THR A 160 -0.89 3.36 -6.13
C THR A 160 -1.44 2.07 -6.73
N LEU A 161 -2.70 2.05 -7.18
CA LEU A 161 -3.28 0.88 -7.82
C LEU A 161 -2.53 0.51 -9.12
N GLY A 162 -2.24 1.52 -9.96
CA GLY A 162 -1.47 1.33 -11.19
C GLY A 162 -0.03 0.88 -10.92
N LEU A 163 0.65 1.50 -9.95
CA LEU A 163 2.04 1.19 -9.62
C LEU A 163 2.20 -0.25 -9.12
N VAL A 164 1.34 -0.69 -8.18
CA VAL A 164 1.40 -2.06 -7.66
C VAL A 164 1.11 -3.07 -8.75
N TYR A 165 0.16 -2.78 -9.65
CA TYR A 165 -0.13 -3.63 -10.81
C TYR A 165 1.08 -3.80 -11.72
N VAL A 166 1.70 -2.69 -12.15
CA VAL A 166 2.86 -2.71 -13.04
C VAL A 166 4.02 -3.45 -12.38
N ALA A 167 4.28 -3.21 -11.10
CA ALA A 167 5.33 -3.90 -10.36
C ALA A 167 5.09 -5.42 -10.29
N LEU A 168 3.85 -5.87 -10.02
CA LEU A 168 3.49 -7.29 -10.02
C LEU A 168 3.72 -7.95 -11.38
N CYS A 169 3.29 -7.30 -12.47
CA CYS A 169 3.53 -7.80 -13.83
C CYS A 169 5.02 -7.89 -14.16
N ASP A 170 5.81 -6.94 -13.69
CA ASP A 170 7.25 -6.87 -13.88
C ASP A 170 8.03 -7.86 -13.01
N LYS A 171 7.38 -8.46 -12.00
CA LYS A 171 8.03 -9.30 -10.98
C LYS A 171 9.15 -8.56 -10.25
N MET A 172 8.92 -7.28 -9.94
CA MET A 172 9.83 -6.43 -9.19
C MET A 172 10.09 -7.00 -7.79
N SER A 173 11.34 -7.39 -7.51
CA SER A 173 11.75 -8.04 -6.26
C SER A 173 11.55 -7.16 -5.02
N LEU A 174 11.61 -5.84 -5.20
CA LEU A 174 11.53 -4.86 -4.10
C LEU A 174 10.12 -4.60 -3.57
N GLN A 175 9.08 -5.17 -4.18
CA GLN A 175 7.69 -4.87 -3.81
C GLN A 175 7.39 -5.12 -2.33
N TRP A 176 7.96 -6.17 -1.73
CA TRP A 176 7.73 -6.49 -0.33
C TRP A 176 8.12 -5.35 0.60
N VAL A 177 9.14 -4.55 0.25
CA VAL A 177 9.55 -3.38 1.05
C VAL A 177 8.39 -2.41 1.14
N ALA A 178 7.83 -2.02 -0.01
CA ALA A 178 6.70 -1.11 -0.08
C ALA A 178 5.44 -1.69 0.58
N VAL A 179 5.19 -3.01 0.44
CA VAL A 179 4.04 -3.66 1.08
C VAL A 179 4.19 -3.64 2.60
N VAL A 180 5.37 -3.91 3.14
CA VAL A 180 5.65 -3.90 4.57
C VAL A 180 5.55 -2.50 5.13
N THR A 181 6.25 -1.52 4.53
CA THR A 181 6.26 -0.14 5.01
C THR A 181 4.86 0.47 4.90
N ASN A 182 4.20 0.40 3.74
CA ASN A 182 2.84 0.91 3.56
C ASN A 182 1.83 0.17 4.45
N GLY A 183 1.92 -1.16 4.54
CA GLY A 183 1.00 -1.97 5.32
C GLY A 183 1.03 -1.62 6.81
N TYR A 184 2.20 -1.46 7.42
CA TYR A 184 2.27 -1.05 8.84
C TYR A 184 1.77 0.38 9.07
N ILE A 185 2.04 1.30 8.14
CA ILE A 185 1.47 2.65 8.20
C ILE A 185 -0.05 2.61 8.06
N HIS A 186 -0.59 1.77 7.17
CA HIS A 186 -2.01 1.55 6.98
C HIS A 186 -2.67 0.94 8.21
N VAL A 187 -2.01 0.04 8.95
CA VAL A 187 -2.52 -0.43 10.26
C VAL A 187 -2.77 0.77 11.19
N ILE A 188 -1.78 1.65 11.35
CA ILE A 188 -1.89 2.82 12.23
C ILE A 188 -2.97 3.80 11.73
N MET A 189 -3.00 4.05 10.42
CA MET A 189 -3.94 4.99 9.79
C MET A 189 -5.40 4.48 9.86
N TYR A 190 -5.66 3.22 9.52
CA TYR A 190 -7.01 2.67 9.58
C TYR A 190 -7.46 2.42 11.02
N TYR A 191 -6.55 2.10 11.94
CA TYR A 191 -6.86 2.12 13.36
C TYR A 191 -7.29 3.52 13.83
N TYR A 192 -6.57 4.57 13.42
CA TYR A 192 -6.97 5.96 13.65
C TYR A 192 -8.38 6.24 13.10
N TYR A 193 -8.66 5.88 11.85
CA TYR A 193 -9.95 6.15 11.22
C TYR A 193 -11.11 5.33 11.80
N SER A 194 -10.87 4.10 12.25
CA SER A 194 -11.88 3.29 12.94
C SER A 194 -12.28 3.94 14.27
N ARG A 195 -11.31 4.41 15.05
CA ARG A 195 -11.55 5.15 16.31
C ARG A 195 -12.26 6.48 16.06
N ALA A 196 -11.85 7.23 15.05
CA ALA A 196 -12.50 8.48 14.67
C ALA A 196 -13.97 8.27 14.22
N ALA A 197 -14.28 7.12 13.60
CA ALA A 197 -15.65 6.81 13.14
C ALA A 197 -16.65 6.64 14.28
N ILE A 198 -16.20 6.20 15.47
CA ILE A 198 -17.02 6.07 16.68
C ILE A 198 -16.97 7.32 17.58
N GLY A 199 -16.42 8.43 17.07
CA GLY A 199 -16.43 9.72 17.75
C GLY A 199 -15.35 9.89 18.82
N ILE A 200 -14.35 9.00 18.85
CA ILE A 200 -13.23 9.14 19.79
C ILE A 200 -12.26 10.19 19.25
N ASN A 201 -12.02 11.23 20.04
CA ASN A 201 -11.05 12.26 19.70
C ASN A 201 -9.63 11.69 19.82
N VAL A 202 -8.94 11.64 18.68
CA VAL A 202 -7.58 11.11 18.59
C VAL A 202 -6.61 12.26 18.33
N THR A 203 -5.82 12.60 19.34
CA THR A 203 -4.89 13.76 19.34
C THR A 203 -3.62 13.52 18.53
N TRP A 204 -3.27 12.27 18.23
CA TRP A 204 -2.03 11.88 17.56
C TRP A 204 -2.11 11.87 16.02
N LYS A 205 -3.14 12.47 15.40
CA LYS A 205 -3.28 12.59 13.93
C LYS A 205 -1.99 13.06 13.23
N LYS A 206 -1.30 14.04 13.83
CA LYS A 206 -0.05 14.60 13.28
C LYS A 206 1.05 13.54 13.15
N TYR A 207 1.14 12.61 14.09
CA TYR A 207 2.17 11.56 14.07
C TYR A 207 1.92 10.56 12.94
N VAL A 208 0.67 10.32 12.54
CA VAL A 208 0.35 9.50 11.37
C VAL A 208 0.97 10.10 10.11
N THR A 209 0.79 11.41 9.90
CA THR A 209 1.37 12.10 8.74
C THR A 209 2.91 12.11 8.77
N ILE A 210 3.53 12.23 9.96
CA ILE A 210 4.98 12.14 10.10
C ILE A 210 5.48 10.73 9.73
N LEU A 211 4.79 9.69 10.20
CA LEU A 211 5.12 8.30 9.87
C LEU A 211 4.96 8.02 8.37
N GLN A 212 3.91 8.55 7.72
CA GLN A 212 3.73 8.47 6.26
C GLN A 212 4.88 9.15 5.50
N ILE A 213 5.33 10.33 5.95
CA ILE A 213 6.50 10.99 5.35
C ILE A 213 7.76 10.12 5.51
N GLY A 214 7.98 9.57 6.71
CA GLY A 214 9.09 8.65 6.98
C GLY A 214 9.07 7.41 6.08
N GLN A 215 7.89 6.84 5.85
CA GLN A 215 7.69 5.72 4.93
C GLN A 215 8.16 6.06 3.51
N PHE A 216 7.74 7.20 2.94
CA PHE A 216 8.17 7.58 1.60
C PHE A 216 9.68 7.81 1.50
N VAL A 217 10.32 8.32 2.57
CA VAL A 217 11.79 8.44 2.60
C VAL A 217 12.45 7.05 2.56
N LEU A 218 11.96 6.10 3.35
CA LEU A 218 12.46 4.71 3.33
C LEU A 218 12.27 4.07 1.96
N ASP A 219 11.11 4.25 1.34
CA ASP A 219 10.79 3.71 0.01
C ASP A 219 11.60 4.36 -1.14
N LEU A 220 12.27 5.49 -0.90
CA LEU A 220 13.26 6.07 -1.83
C LEU A 220 14.68 5.55 -1.60
N VAL A 221 15.06 5.35 -0.34
CA VAL A 221 16.43 4.99 0.04
C VAL A 221 16.70 3.49 -0.10
N VAL A 222 15.77 2.64 0.33
CA VAL A 222 15.97 1.19 0.34
C VAL A 222 16.15 0.60 -1.07
N PRO A 223 15.41 1.03 -2.10
CA PRO A 223 15.62 0.56 -3.47
C PRO A 223 17.00 0.85 -4.08
N GLN A 224 17.80 1.73 -3.46
CA GLN A 224 19.19 1.93 -3.89
C GLN A 224 20.04 0.67 -3.70
N LEU A 225 19.64 -0.25 -2.80
CA LEU A 225 20.29 -1.56 -2.66
C LEU A 225 20.10 -2.44 -3.90
N TYR A 226 18.94 -2.36 -4.57
CA TYR A 226 18.72 -3.06 -5.84
C TYR A 226 19.68 -2.54 -6.92
N LEU A 227 19.81 -1.22 -7.03
CA LEU A 227 20.73 -0.59 -7.98
C LEU A 227 22.19 -0.95 -7.69
N TYR A 228 22.57 -1.02 -6.41
CA TYR A 228 23.89 -1.52 -6.02
C TYR A 228 24.12 -2.95 -6.53
N TYR A 229 23.17 -3.86 -6.32
CA TYR A 229 23.32 -5.24 -6.80
C TYR A 229 23.36 -5.34 -8.33
N LEU A 230 22.52 -4.56 -9.01
CA LEU A 230 22.43 -4.56 -10.47
C LEU A 230 23.71 -4.01 -11.12
N TYR A 231 24.23 -2.89 -10.62
CA TYR A 231 25.30 -2.13 -11.30
C TYR A 231 26.69 -2.30 -10.71
N VAL A 232 26.81 -2.54 -9.40
CA VAL A 232 28.11 -2.63 -8.71
C VAL A 232 28.49 -4.09 -8.48
N ALA A 233 27.54 -4.90 -8.02
CA ALA A 233 27.77 -6.34 -7.84
C ALA A 233 27.53 -7.16 -9.12
N GLU A 234 27.02 -6.52 -10.18
CA GLU A 234 26.75 -7.14 -11.50
C GLU A 234 25.85 -8.39 -11.42
N VAL A 235 24.89 -8.37 -10.49
CA VAL A 235 23.92 -9.47 -10.30
C VAL A 235 22.70 -9.23 -11.18
N LYS A 236 22.23 -10.31 -11.82
CA LYS A 236 20.97 -10.30 -12.54
C LYS A 236 19.79 -10.28 -11.57
N CYS A 237 19.17 -9.11 -11.40
CA CYS A 237 17.99 -8.93 -10.53
C CYS A 237 16.67 -9.22 -11.24
N SER A 238 15.65 -9.57 -10.46
CA SER A 238 14.26 -9.69 -10.94
C SER A 238 13.57 -8.33 -10.96
N GLY A 239 12.88 -8.03 -12.07
CA GLY A 239 12.27 -6.73 -12.34
C GLY A 239 13.10 -5.89 -13.31
N SER A 240 12.48 -4.87 -13.86
CA SER A 240 13.07 -3.95 -14.84
C SER A 240 13.39 -2.59 -14.20
N GLU A 241 14.39 -1.93 -14.76
CA GLU A 241 14.82 -0.62 -14.28
C GLU A 241 13.77 0.46 -14.54
N GLU A 242 13.02 0.34 -15.64
CA GLU A 242 11.96 1.27 -16.00
C GLU A 242 10.87 1.31 -14.92
N VAL A 243 10.49 0.15 -14.39
CA VAL A 243 9.49 0.02 -13.33
C VAL A 243 10.03 0.52 -12.00
N LEU A 244 11.31 0.29 -11.72
CA LEU A 244 11.98 0.86 -10.55
C LEU A 244 11.96 2.40 -10.58
N TRP A 245 12.41 3.00 -11.68
CA TRP A 245 12.46 4.47 -11.82
C TRP A 245 11.06 5.09 -11.84
N LEU A 246 10.08 4.43 -12.46
CA LEU A 246 8.67 4.82 -12.37
C LEU A 246 8.20 4.85 -10.91
N GLY A 247 8.50 3.79 -10.15
CA GLY A 247 8.19 3.71 -8.73
C GLY A 247 8.84 4.82 -7.93
N GLN A 248 10.15 5.05 -8.11
CA GLN A 248 10.88 6.13 -7.44
C GLN A 248 10.28 7.51 -7.74
N GLY A 249 9.93 7.79 -9.00
CA GLY A 249 9.28 9.03 -9.39
C GLY A 249 7.91 9.23 -8.72
N VAL A 250 7.10 8.17 -8.67
CA VAL A 250 5.80 8.20 -7.98
C VAL A 250 5.97 8.45 -6.48
N ILE A 251 6.85 7.72 -5.80
CA ILE A 251 7.08 7.89 -4.37
C ILE A 251 7.61 9.29 -4.05
N LEU A 252 8.51 9.83 -4.88
CA LEU A 252 8.98 11.21 -4.74
C LEU A 252 7.82 12.21 -4.86
N SER A 253 6.91 12.00 -5.82
CA SER A 253 5.71 12.84 -5.97
C SER A 253 4.83 12.81 -4.71
N PHE A 254 4.64 11.63 -4.08
CA PHE A 254 3.91 11.52 -2.82
C PHE A 254 4.62 12.21 -1.67
N LEU A 255 5.93 12.05 -1.54
CA LEU A 255 6.72 12.74 -0.51
C LEU A 255 6.52 14.25 -0.58
N LEU A 256 6.64 14.84 -1.78
CA LEU A 256 6.46 16.29 -1.98
C LEU A 256 5.04 16.74 -1.62
N LEU A 257 4.02 16.01 -2.05
CA LEU A 257 2.62 16.34 -1.74
C LEU A 257 2.31 16.21 -0.25
N PHE A 258 2.85 15.20 0.44
CA PHE A 258 2.67 15.03 1.88
C PHE A 258 3.42 16.08 2.70
N LEU A 259 4.61 16.49 2.25
CA LEU A 259 5.33 17.63 2.84
C LEU A 259 4.53 18.93 2.67
N GLN A 260 3.98 19.18 1.48
CA GLN A 260 3.12 20.34 1.24
C GLN A 260 1.88 20.31 2.13
N PHE A 261 1.21 19.16 2.24
CA PHE A 261 0.06 18.96 3.14
C PHE A 261 0.45 19.23 4.60
N TYR A 262 1.56 18.67 5.07
CA TYR A 262 2.03 18.84 6.44
C TYR A 262 2.32 20.31 6.78
N VAL A 263 3.00 21.03 5.88
CA VAL A 263 3.28 22.46 6.07
C VAL A 263 1.98 23.27 6.11
N HIS A 264 1.08 23.02 5.16
CA HIS A 264 -0.19 23.75 5.07
C HIS A 264 -1.09 23.51 6.30
N THR A 265 -1.24 22.26 6.74
CA THR A 265 -2.12 21.92 7.87
C THR A 265 -1.48 22.25 9.21
N TYR A 266 -0.21 21.93 9.46
CA TYR A 266 0.34 21.98 10.82
C TYR A 266 1.24 23.19 11.11
N ARG A 267 1.84 23.80 10.08
CA ARG A 267 2.69 25.00 10.28
C ARG A 267 1.93 26.30 10.01
N VAL A 268 1.10 26.35 8.98
CA VAL A 268 0.35 27.58 8.65
C VAL A 268 -0.82 27.81 9.61
N GLU A 269 -1.58 26.77 10.01
CA GLU A 269 -2.68 26.95 10.99
C GLU A 269 -2.15 27.36 12.37
N ARG A 270 -0.98 26.86 12.80
CA ARG A 270 -0.35 27.33 14.05
C ARG A 270 0.00 28.82 14.05
N LYS A 271 0.37 29.37 12.90
CA LYS A 271 0.66 30.81 12.74
C LYS A 271 -0.60 31.69 12.71
N LYS A 272 -1.80 31.12 12.53
CA LYS A 272 -3.07 31.88 12.57
C LYS A 272 -3.71 31.88 13.96
N VAL A 273 -3.23 31.03 14.87
CA VAL A 273 -3.74 30.87 16.24
C VAL A 273 -2.83 31.59 17.26
N HIS A 274 -1.80 32.29 16.80
CA HIS A 274 -0.96 33.21 17.55
C HIS A 274 -1.00 34.57 16.86
#